data_AF-M1E5K7-F1
#
_entry.id   AF-M1E5K7-F1
#
_cell.length_a   1.000
_cell.length_b   1.000
_cell.length_c   1.000
_cell.angle_alpha   90.00
_cell.angle_beta   90.00
_cell.angle_gamma   90.00
#
_symmetry.space_group_name_H-M   'P 1'
#
loop_
_entity.id
_entity.type
_entity.pdbx_description
1 polymer ?
#
loop_
_entity_poly.entity_id
_entity_poly.type
_entity_poly.pdbx_seq_one_letter_code
_entity_poly.pdbx_strand_id
1 'polypeptide(L)'
;MSDSFKAIGKVVSNIKRGMRIPVNGYSGEIHIFKDFEDGLVGIENNSFLVIAALFGSPSNKPLMVYPRGDFSLELTGVFSLRSPVRPNPIALDTVELIKRERNILKVSGLDFYDDTPILDIKSYSPFNEIILSATQEKSFIFAKLNVDERKELLTGFVKKSLGDISQDSIEAINFFLELINKNVVIRSKKTKYKVRGSLKFLETVVLISGATIHSGRLEYELDKNNSLEIIPPPP
;
A
#
# COMPACT_ATOMS: atom_id res chain seq x y z
N MET A 1 -19.33 -16.45 -18.69
CA MET A 1 -18.38 -17.53 -18.39
C MET A 1 -18.31 -17.65 -16.88
N SER A 2 -18.51 -18.84 -16.32
CA SER A 2 -18.24 -19.10 -14.90
C SER A 2 -16.90 -19.79 -14.81
N ASP A 3 -15.82 -19.03 -14.88
CA ASP A 3 -14.49 -19.57 -14.62
C ASP A 3 -14.38 -19.88 -13.13
N SER A 4 -14.12 -21.14 -12.78
CA SER A 4 -13.94 -21.57 -11.40
C SER A 4 -12.47 -21.37 -10.98
N PHE A 5 -12.27 -20.70 -9.84
CA PHE A 5 -10.94 -20.58 -9.25
C PHE A 5 -10.54 -21.88 -8.54
N LYS A 6 -9.27 -22.26 -8.66
CA LYS A 6 -8.67 -23.36 -7.90
C LYS A 6 -7.97 -22.79 -6.67
N ALA A 7 -8.23 -23.36 -5.50
CA ALA A 7 -7.41 -23.08 -4.33
C ALA A 7 -6.06 -23.79 -4.48
N ILE A 8 -4.97 -23.07 -4.23
CA ILE A 8 -3.59 -23.58 -4.31
C ILE A 8 -3.01 -23.94 -2.94
N GLY A 9 -3.68 -23.53 -1.87
CA GLY A 9 -3.27 -23.78 -0.50
C GLY A 9 -4.29 -23.25 0.49
N LYS A 10 -3.91 -23.20 1.76
CA LYS A 10 -4.73 -22.66 2.84
C LYS A 10 -3.90 -22.06 3.97
N VAL A 11 -4.53 -21.17 4.72
CA VAL A 11 -3.98 -20.66 5.98
C VAL A 11 -4.11 -21.73 7.07
N VAL A 12 -3.08 -21.87 7.89
CA VAL A 12 -3.07 -22.71 9.10
C VAL A 12 -2.70 -21.84 10.30
N SER A 13 -3.65 -21.65 11.22
CA SER A 13 -3.48 -20.83 12.42
C SER A 13 -4.49 -21.12 13.54
N ASN A 14 -4.29 -20.44 14.68
CA ASN A 14 -5.22 -20.48 15.80
C ASN A 14 -6.32 -19.42 15.72
N ILE A 15 -6.33 -18.57 14.68
CA ILE A 15 -7.30 -17.48 14.53
C ILE A 15 -8.50 -17.97 13.71
N LYS A 16 -9.55 -18.43 14.41
CA LYS A 16 -10.77 -18.98 13.79
C LYS A 16 -11.75 -17.86 13.38
N ARG A 17 -12.66 -18.16 12.44
CA ARG A 17 -13.71 -17.22 12.02
C ARG A 17 -14.50 -16.70 13.22
N GLY A 18 -14.76 -15.40 13.25
CA GLY A 18 -15.45 -14.72 14.35
C GLY A 18 -14.52 -14.23 15.47
N MET A 19 -13.26 -14.67 15.50
CA MET A 19 -12.26 -14.06 16.37
C MET A 19 -11.81 -12.71 15.80
N ARG A 20 -11.37 -11.83 16.70
CA ARG A 20 -10.75 -10.56 16.31
C ARG A 20 -9.33 -10.83 15.81
N ILE A 21 -9.06 -10.46 14.57
CA ILE A 21 -7.70 -10.42 14.03
C ILE A 21 -7.01 -9.14 14.54
N PRO A 22 -5.74 -9.19 14.98
CA PRO A 22 -5.00 -7.99 15.38
C PRO A 22 -4.86 -7.01 14.21
N VAL A 23 -4.81 -5.71 14.51
CA VAL A 23 -4.76 -4.65 13.47
C VAL A 23 -3.51 -4.76 12.57
N ASN A 24 -2.41 -5.28 13.10
CA ASN A 24 -1.15 -5.47 12.37
C ASN A 24 -1.01 -6.89 11.79
N GLY A 25 -2.10 -7.65 11.75
CA GLY A 25 -2.09 -9.07 11.44
C GLY A 25 -1.40 -9.92 12.52
N TYR A 26 -1.12 -11.18 12.19
CA TYR A 26 -0.47 -12.13 13.09
C TYR A 26 0.53 -13.04 12.36
N SER A 27 1.38 -13.75 13.10
CA SER A 27 2.28 -14.75 12.52
C SER A 27 1.58 -16.10 12.40
N GLY A 28 1.66 -16.71 11.22
CA GLY A 28 1.00 -17.97 10.93
C GLY A 28 1.65 -18.70 9.76
N GLU A 29 0.96 -19.72 9.26
CA GLU A 29 1.46 -20.56 8.18
C GLU A 29 0.52 -20.55 6.99
N ILE A 30 1.10 -20.59 5.78
CA ILE A 30 0.39 -20.89 4.55
C ILE A 30 0.88 -22.25 4.06
N HIS A 31 -0.03 -23.21 3.97
CA HIS A 31 0.24 -24.56 3.50
C HIS A 31 -0.21 -24.66 2.03
N ILE A 32 0.75 -24.77 1.12
CA ILE A 32 0.50 -24.97 -0.32
C ILE A 32 0.20 -26.43 -0.56
N PHE A 33 -0.79 -26.73 -1.40
CA PHE A 33 -1.08 -28.12 -1.74
C PHE A 33 0.05 -28.69 -2.60
N LYS A 34 0.32 -29.99 -2.44
CA LYS A 34 1.47 -30.66 -3.08
C LYS A 34 1.53 -30.46 -4.58
N ASP A 35 0.38 -30.47 -5.26
CA ASP A 35 0.28 -30.28 -6.71
C ASP A 35 0.78 -28.90 -7.19
N PHE A 36 0.96 -27.94 -6.29
CA PHE A 36 1.45 -26.59 -6.57
C PHE A 36 2.82 -26.30 -5.91
N GLU A 37 3.44 -27.28 -5.25
CA GLU A 37 4.70 -27.08 -4.50
C GLU A 37 5.85 -26.60 -5.40
N ASP A 38 5.93 -27.10 -6.63
CA ASP A 38 6.95 -26.68 -7.61
C ASP A 38 6.86 -25.18 -7.94
N GLY A 39 5.69 -24.57 -7.77
CA GLY A 39 5.51 -23.12 -7.93
C GLY A 39 6.25 -22.27 -6.89
N LEU A 40 6.78 -22.88 -5.83
CA LEU A 40 7.53 -22.20 -4.77
C LEU A 40 9.04 -22.09 -5.04
N VAL A 41 9.56 -22.67 -6.13
CA VAL A 41 10.99 -22.60 -6.44
C VAL A 41 11.45 -21.12 -6.50
N GLY A 42 12.40 -20.75 -5.64
CA GLY A 42 12.97 -19.41 -5.57
C GLY A 42 12.18 -18.39 -4.74
N ILE A 43 11.10 -18.81 -4.05
CA ILE A 43 10.27 -17.90 -3.25
C ILE A 43 11.05 -17.26 -2.09
N GLU A 44 12.06 -17.95 -1.56
CA GLU A 44 12.95 -17.49 -0.48
C GLU A 44 13.78 -16.27 -0.84
N ASN A 45 13.87 -15.93 -2.14
CA ASN A 45 14.52 -14.69 -2.60
C ASN A 45 13.68 -13.44 -2.31
N ASN A 46 12.46 -13.59 -1.78
CA ASN A 46 11.53 -12.50 -1.47
C ASN A 46 11.41 -12.34 0.05
N SER A 47 11.51 -11.10 0.55
CA SER A 47 11.20 -10.78 1.95
C SER A 47 9.71 -10.61 2.21
N PHE A 48 8.94 -10.21 1.20
CA PHE A 48 7.49 -10.02 1.28
C PHE A 48 6.76 -10.69 0.12
N LEU A 49 5.54 -11.12 0.38
CA LEU A 49 4.65 -11.78 -0.57
C LEU A 49 3.30 -11.07 -0.58
N VAL A 50 2.70 -10.97 -1.76
CA VAL A 50 1.30 -10.57 -1.93
C VAL A 50 0.46 -11.83 -2.05
N ILE A 51 -0.53 -11.99 -1.16
CA ILE A 51 -1.38 -13.16 -1.06
C ILE A 51 -2.79 -12.81 -1.51
N ALA A 52 -3.34 -13.59 -2.44
CA ALA A 52 -4.76 -13.53 -2.77
C ALA A 52 -5.50 -14.69 -2.11
N ALA A 53 -6.53 -14.39 -1.33
CA ALA A 53 -7.28 -15.37 -0.55
C ALA A 53 -8.80 -15.21 -0.74
N LEU A 54 -9.55 -16.28 -0.48
CA LEU A 54 -11.00 -16.32 -0.69
C LEU A 54 -11.78 -16.29 0.65
N PHE A 55 -12.54 -15.22 0.89
CA PHE A 55 -13.25 -15.01 2.16
C PHE A 55 -14.66 -15.63 2.21
N GLY A 56 -15.15 -16.15 1.09
CA GLY A 56 -16.43 -16.85 0.99
C GLY A 56 -16.74 -17.21 -0.47
N SER A 57 -17.98 -17.56 -0.76
CA SER A 57 -18.38 -17.89 -2.13
C SER A 57 -18.74 -16.63 -2.92
N PRO A 58 -18.39 -16.56 -4.22
CA PRO A 58 -18.95 -15.58 -5.13
C PRO A 58 -20.48 -15.64 -5.11
N SER A 59 -21.14 -14.48 -4.97
CA SER A 59 -22.60 -14.39 -4.92
C SER A 59 -23.07 -12.96 -5.15
N ASN A 60 -24.40 -12.77 -5.27
CA ASN A 60 -25.04 -11.46 -5.40
C ASN A 60 -25.04 -10.71 -4.05
N LYS A 61 -23.86 -10.48 -3.47
CA LYS A 61 -23.69 -9.65 -2.26
C LYS A 61 -24.05 -8.19 -2.55
N PRO A 62 -24.54 -7.43 -1.55
CA PRO A 62 -24.87 -6.02 -1.75
C PRO A 62 -23.64 -5.21 -2.18
N LEU A 63 -23.86 -4.22 -3.03
CA LEU A 63 -22.80 -3.32 -3.53
C LEU A 63 -22.56 -2.09 -2.65
N MET A 64 -23.38 -1.90 -1.62
CA MET A 64 -23.30 -0.80 -0.66
C MET A 64 -23.31 -1.39 0.75
N VAL A 65 -22.41 -0.93 1.62
CA VAL A 65 -22.32 -1.37 3.01
C VAL A 65 -21.98 -0.20 3.93
N TYR A 66 -22.33 -0.33 5.20
CA TYR A 66 -21.79 0.53 6.24
C TYR A 66 -20.34 0.11 6.52
N PRO A 67 -19.35 1.01 6.44
CA PRO A 67 -17.95 0.66 6.69
C PRO A 67 -17.79 -0.04 8.04
N ARG A 68 -17.15 -1.21 8.05
CA ARG A 68 -16.98 -2.06 9.25
C ARG A 68 -18.28 -2.46 9.96
N GLY A 69 -19.44 -2.30 9.32
CA GLY A 69 -20.75 -2.53 9.94
C GLY A 69 -21.22 -1.42 10.87
N ASP A 70 -20.57 -0.26 10.88
CA ASP A 70 -20.91 0.87 11.73
C ASP A 70 -21.99 1.74 11.06
N PHE A 71 -23.22 1.65 11.57
CA PHE A 71 -24.39 2.39 11.06
C PHE A 71 -24.32 3.91 11.29
N SER A 72 -23.37 4.39 12.09
CA SER A 72 -23.13 5.84 12.24
C SER A 72 -22.33 6.44 11.07
N LEU A 73 -21.67 5.60 10.27
CA LEU A 73 -20.90 6.02 9.10
C LEU A 73 -21.78 6.07 7.85
N GLU A 74 -21.33 6.81 6.83
CA GLU A 74 -22.06 6.91 5.57
C GLU A 74 -22.05 5.57 4.82
N LEU A 75 -23.22 5.18 4.30
CA LEU A 75 -23.37 4.02 3.45
C LEU A 75 -22.49 4.18 2.19
N THR A 76 -21.52 3.27 2.01
CA THR A 76 -20.46 3.43 1.01
C THR A 76 -20.39 2.23 0.07
N GLY A 77 -20.10 2.47 -1.21
CA GLY A 77 -19.92 1.43 -2.21
C GLY A 77 -18.76 0.49 -1.88
N VAL A 78 -18.95 -0.83 -2.04
CA VAL A 78 -17.97 -1.85 -1.64
C VAL A 78 -16.64 -1.77 -2.40
N PHE A 79 -16.63 -1.19 -3.59
CA PHE A 79 -15.42 -0.96 -4.39
C PHE A 79 -14.60 0.25 -3.94
N SER A 80 -15.18 1.12 -3.10
CA SER A 80 -14.48 2.19 -2.40
C SER A 80 -13.93 1.74 -1.04
N LEU A 81 -14.18 0.48 -0.66
CA LEU A 81 -13.83 -0.10 0.63
C LEU A 81 -13.02 -1.40 0.46
N ARG A 82 -12.46 -1.87 1.58
CA ARG A 82 -11.87 -3.22 1.69
C ARG A 82 -12.83 -4.25 2.30
N SER A 83 -14.15 -4.03 2.14
CA SER A 83 -15.18 -4.91 2.74
C SER A 83 -15.11 -6.33 2.16
N PRO A 84 -15.20 -7.40 2.99
CA PRO A 84 -15.32 -8.79 2.51
C PRO A 84 -16.70 -9.10 1.91
N VAL A 85 -17.67 -8.20 2.09
CA VAL A 85 -18.98 -8.24 1.43
C VAL A 85 -18.82 -7.60 0.05
N ARG A 86 -18.52 -8.43 -0.95
CA ARG A 86 -18.31 -8.05 -2.36
C ARG A 86 -18.66 -9.21 -3.30
N PRO A 87 -18.98 -8.96 -4.59
CA PRO A 87 -19.40 -10.00 -5.52
C PRO A 87 -18.42 -11.16 -5.66
N ASN A 88 -17.13 -10.83 -5.76
CA ASN A 88 -16.02 -11.78 -5.71
C ASN A 88 -15.24 -11.52 -4.42
N PRO A 89 -15.41 -12.33 -3.35
CA PRO A 89 -14.82 -12.10 -2.03
C PRO A 89 -13.33 -12.46 -1.99
N ILE A 90 -12.57 -11.91 -2.92
CA ILE A 90 -11.12 -11.99 -2.99
C ILE A 90 -10.55 -10.91 -2.07
N ALA A 91 -9.74 -11.34 -1.12
CA ALA A 91 -8.93 -10.50 -0.26
C ALA A 91 -7.49 -10.51 -0.76
N LEU A 92 -6.80 -9.39 -0.56
CA LEU A 92 -5.38 -9.23 -0.85
C LEU A 92 -4.70 -8.80 0.43
N ASP A 93 -3.57 -9.42 0.74
CA ASP A 93 -2.75 -9.07 1.88
C ASP A 93 -1.26 -9.13 1.52
N THR A 94 -0.44 -8.33 2.20
CA THR A 94 1.01 -8.32 2.01
C THR A 94 1.66 -8.80 3.30
N VAL A 95 2.36 -9.93 3.22
CA VAL A 95 2.93 -10.60 4.39
C VAL A 95 4.44 -10.71 4.27
N GLU A 96 5.13 -10.68 5.41
CA GLU A 96 6.56 -10.97 5.49
C GLU A 96 6.78 -12.48 5.38
N LEU A 97 7.70 -12.93 4.52
CA LEU A 97 8.15 -14.31 4.47
C LEU A 97 9.25 -14.53 5.51
N ILE A 98 8.94 -15.29 6.56
CA ILE A 98 9.90 -15.59 7.62
C ILE A 98 10.78 -16.78 7.22
N LYS A 99 10.16 -17.84 6.69
CA LYS A 99 10.86 -19.00 6.14
C LYS A 99 9.96 -19.90 5.32
N ARG A 100 10.58 -20.71 4.46
CA ARG A 100 9.94 -21.84 3.78
C ARG A 100 10.43 -23.17 4.35
N GLU A 101 9.51 -24.11 4.53
CA GLU A 101 9.76 -25.50 4.90
C GLU A 101 8.94 -26.40 3.95
N ARG A 102 9.56 -26.88 2.86
CA ARG A 102 8.86 -27.62 1.78
C ARG A 102 7.71 -26.80 1.18
N ASN A 103 6.47 -27.27 1.30
CA ASN A 103 5.24 -26.61 0.87
C ASN A 103 4.63 -25.68 1.93
N ILE A 104 5.32 -25.43 3.04
CA ILE A 104 4.85 -24.57 4.14
C ILE A 104 5.62 -23.25 4.13
N LEU A 105 4.90 -22.15 4.11
CA LEU A 105 5.45 -20.80 4.26
C LEU A 105 5.08 -20.27 5.64
N LYS A 106 6.07 -19.96 6.48
CA LYS A 106 5.85 -19.25 7.74
C LYS A 106 5.94 -17.76 7.45
N VAL A 107 4.91 -17.04 7.84
CA VAL A 107 4.73 -15.64 7.47
C VAL A 107 4.30 -14.79 8.66
N SER A 108 4.51 -13.47 8.56
CA SER A 108 4.03 -12.49 9.53
C SER A 108 3.16 -11.44 8.86
N GLY A 109 2.14 -10.95 9.59
CA GLY A 109 1.21 -9.93 9.11
C GLY A 109 -0.06 -10.48 8.45
N LEU A 110 -0.41 -11.75 8.64
CA LEU A 110 -1.65 -12.33 8.10
C LEU A 110 -2.91 -11.65 8.66
N ASP A 111 -3.84 -11.29 7.78
CA ASP A 111 -5.19 -10.83 8.11
C ASP A 111 -6.29 -11.85 7.71
N PHE A 112 -5.96 -13.13 7.69
CA PHE A 112 -6.84 -14.21 7.25
C PHE A 112 -7.21 -15.15 8.40
N TYR A 113 -8.37 -15.80 8.32
CA TYR A 113 -8.74 -16.84 9.29
C TYR A 113 -8.07 -18.17 8.96
N ASP A 114 -7.96 -19.05 9.95
CA ASP A 114 -7.62 -20.45 9.74
C ASP A 114 -8.52 -21.11 8.67
N ASP A 115 -7.94 -22.04 7.91
CA ASP A 115 -8.54 -22.70 6.74
C ASP A 115 -9.01 -21.75 5.62
N THR A 116 -8.61 -20.47 5.62
CA THR A 116 -8.89 -19.57 4.49
C THR A 116 -8.18 -20.07 3.24
N PRO A 117 -8.90 -20.34 2.12
CA PRO A 117 -8.28 -20.80 0.88
C PRO A 117 -7.40 -19.72 0.25
N ILE A 118 -6.22 -20.11 -0.19
CA ILE A 118 -5.30 -19.28 -0.97
C ILE A 118 -5.56 -19.53 -2.45
N LEU A 119 -5.72 -18.46 -3.22
CA LEU A 119 -5.93 -18.49 -4.66
C LEU A 119 -4.61 -18.26 -5.42
N ASP A 120 -3.73 -17.40 -4.89
CA ASP A 120 -2.52 -16.98 -5.59
C ASP A 120 -1.49 -16.37 -4.62
N ILE A 121 -0.22 -16.42 -5.02
CA ILE A 121 0.92 -15.83 -4.31
C ILE A 121 1.82 -15.13 -5.33
N LYS A 122 2.22 -13.90 -5.03
CA LYS A 122 3.14 -13.12 -5.86
C LYS A 122 4.29 -12.56 -5.03
N SER A 123 5.45 -12.40 -5.66
CA SER A 123 6.53 -11.58 -5.12
C SER A 123 6.04 -10.16 -4.92
N TYR A 124 6.32 -9.56 -3.76
CA TYR A 124 6.13 -8.13 -3.57
C TYR A 124 7.18 -7.34 -4.37
N SER A 125 6.73 -6.35 -5.14
CA SER A 125 7.57 -5.44 -5.90
C SER A 125 7.35 -3.99 -5.46
N PRO A 126 8.31 -3.37 -4.75
CA PRO A 126 8.21 -1.95 -4.40
C PRO A 126 7.83 -1.04 -5.58
N PHE A 127 8.27 -1.39 -6.79
CA PHE A 127 7.97 -0.64 -8.03
C PHE A 127 6.49 -0.65 -8.42
N ASN A 128 5.79 -1.77 -8.19
CA ASN A 128 4.39 -1.93 -8.59
C ASN A 128 3.41 -1.63 -7.45
N GLU A 129 3.77 -2.00 -6.22
CA GLU A 129 2.86 -1.97 -5.08
C GLU A 129 2.93 -0.67 -4.28
N ILE A 130 4.05 0.06 -4.32
CA ILE A 130 4.20 1.32 -3.58
C ILE A 130 3.82 2.50 -4.48
N ILE A 131 2.69 3.11 -4.16
CA ILE A 131 2.33 4.44 -4.65
C ILE A 131 2.28 5.35 -3.42
N LEU A 132 3.41 5.97 -3.06
CA LEU A 132 3.48 6.85 -1.89
C LEU A 132 2.55 8.07 -2.01
N SER A 133 2.12 8.39 -3.23
CA SER A 133 1.15 9.46 -3.50
C SER A 133 -0.30 9.14 -3.13
N ALA A 134 -0.63 7.86 -2.92
CA ALA A 134 -1.99 7.40 -2.77
C ALA A 134 -2.65 8.04 -1.54
N THR A 135 -3.68 8.85 -1.76
CA THR A 135 -4.54 9.41 -0.71
C THR A 135 -5.97 8.99 -0.94
N GLN A 136 -6.71 8.70 0.14
CA GLN A 136 -8.16 8.44 0.06
C GLN A 136 -8.96 9.75 -0.04
N GLU A 137 -8.37 10.86 0.40
CA GLU A 137 -8.97 12.18 0.27
C GLU A 137 -8.55 12.83 -1.05
N LYS A 138 -9.55 13.10 -1.90
CA LYS A 138 -9.42 14.03 -3.03
C LYS A 138 -9.58 15.50 -2.59
N SER A 139 -9.75 15.78 -1.30
CA SER A 139 -9.99 17.11 -0.76
C SER A 139 -8.69 17.83 -0.41
N PHE A 140 -8.43 18.88 -1.16
CA PHE A 140 -7.30 19.79 -1.07
C PHE A 140 -7.42 20.70 0.18
N ILE A 141 -7.23 20.16 1.39
CA ILE A 141 -7.22 20.93 2.65
C ILE A 141 -6.04 21.93 2.69
N PHE A 142 -4.95 21.65 1.98
CA PHE A 142 -3.71 22.44 1.96
C PHE A 142 -3.91 23.94 1.67
N ALA A 143 -4.85 24.29 0.79
CA ALA A 143 -5.02 25.68 0.36
C ALA A 143 -5.59 26.60 1.45
N LYS A 144 -6.24 26.04 2.50
CA LYS A 144 -6.88 26.82 3.58
C LYS A 144 -6.02 27.00 4.82
N LEU A 145 -4.93 26.25 4.93
CA LEU A 145 -4.03 26.27 6.07
C LEU A 145 -2.98 27.38 5.95
N ASN A 146 -2.55 27.94 7.07
CA ASN A 146 -1.40 28.83 7.16
C ASN A 146 -0.06 28.05 7.04
N VAL A 147 1.07 28.76 7.00
CA VAL A 147 2.39 28.13 6.73
C VAL A 147 2.79 27.12 7.82
N ASP A 148 2.54 27.45 9.08
CA ASP A 148 2.89 26.58 10.21
C ASP A 148 2.00 25.35 10.26
N GLU A 149 0.70 25.52 10.03
CA GLU A 149 -0.27 24.42 9.92
C GLU A 149 0.08 23.47 8.75
N ARG A 150 0.54 24.03 7.62
CA ARG A 150 1.02 23.25 6.47
C ARG A 150 2.27 22.45 6.82
N LYS A 151 3.22 23.05 7.53
CA LYS A 151 4.44 22.39 7.99
C LYS A 151 4.14 21.26 8.96
N GLU A 152 3.28 21.52 9.94
CA GLU A 152 2.86 20.50 10.91
C GLU A 152 2.14 19.34 10.22
N LEU A 153 1.25 19.64 9.26
CA LEU A 153 0.54 18.62 8.49
C LEU A 153 1.49 17.77 7.63
N LEU A 154 2.41 18.38 6.86
CA LEU A 154 3.41 17.63 6.07
C LEU A 154 4.28 16.75 6.98
N THR A 155 4.76 17.31 8.08
CA THR A 155 5.61 16.62 9.07
C THR A 155 4.87 15.43 9.67
N GLY A 156 3.62 15.61 10.12
CA GLY A 156 2.79 14.53 10.65
C GLY A 156 2.48 13.46 9.61
N PHE A 157 2.21 13.85 8.36
CA PHE A 157 1.95 12.92 7.26
C PHE A 157 3.16 12.05 6.93
N VAL A 158 4.35 12.66 6.87
CA VAL A 158 5.61 11.95 6.66
C VAL A 158 5.90 11.01 7.82
N LYS A 159 5.78 11.48 9.07
CA LYS A 159 6.01 10.66 10.27
C LYS A 159 5.08 9.44 10.32
N LYS A 160 3.80 9.63 9.98
CA LYS A 160 2.82 8.53 9.94
C LYS A 160 3.15 7.48 8.88
N SER A 161 3.74 7.90 7.76
CA SER A 161 3.96 7.01 6.60
C SER A 161 5.34 6.36 6.62
N LEU A 162 6.37 7.07 7.09
CA LEU A 162 7.77 6.66 7.02
C LEU A 162 8.41 6.34 8.38
N GLY A 163 7.66 6.49 9.49
CA GLY A 163 8.16 6.30 10.85
C GLY A 163 8.89 7.55 11.36
N ASP A 164 10.09 7.38 11.91
CA ASP A 164 10.88 8.51 12.40
C ASP A 164 11.28 9.47 11.27
N ILE A 165 11.27 10.77 11.58
CA ILE A 165 11.67 11.81 10.64
C ILE A 165 13.20 11.82 10.54
N SER A 166 13.67 11.44 9.36
CA SER A 166 15.07 11.58 8.97
C SER A 166 15.41 13.00 8.54
N GLN A 167 16.71 13.33 8.50
CA GLN A 167 17.17 14.60 7.96
C GLN A 167 16.75 14.80 6.49
N ASP A 168 16.83 13.73 5.68
CA ASP A 168 16.35 13.72 4.30
C ASP A 168 14.86 14.11 4.20
N SER A 169 14.06 13.61 5.14
CA SER A 169 12.64 13.94 5.20
C SER A 169 12.39 15.41 5.51
N ILE A 170 13.19 16.00 6.41
CA ILE A 170 13.11 17.43 6.76
C ILE A 170 13.47 18.30 5.54
N GLU A 171 14.52 17.93 4.81
CA GLU A 171 14.96 18.66 3.62
C GLU A 171 13.87 18.67 2.53
N ALA A 172 13.25 17.52 2.25
CA ALA A 172 12.15 17.45 1.30
C ALA A 172 10.93 18.27 1.75
N ILE A 173 10.56 18.21 3.03
CA ILE A 173 9.47 19.01 3.59
C ILE A 173 9.73 20.51 3.39
N ASN A 174 10.94 20.98 3.71
CA ASN A 174 11.30 22.39 3.57
C ASN A 174 11.17 22.88 2.12
N PHE A 175 11.63 22.08 1.15
CA PHE A 175 11.45 22.41 -0.26
C PHE A 175 9.97 22.60 -0.64
N PHE A 176 9.10 21.66 -0.23
CA PHE A 176 7.67 21.77 -0.57
C PHE A 176 7.00 22.95 0.13
N LEU A 177 7.41 23.30 1.35
CA LEU A 177 6.93 24.50 2.03
C LEU A 177 7.26 25.77 1.26
N GLU A 178 8.48 25.89 0.72
CA GLU A 178 8.85 27.02 -0.13
C GLU A 178 7.98 27.11 -1.39
N LEU A 179 7.71 25.99 -2.04
CA LEU A 179 6.84 25.93 -3.21
C LEU A 179 5.40 26.34 -2.87
N ILE A 180 4.87 25.82 -1.77
CA ILE A 180 3.52 26.15 -1.31
C ILE A 180 3.42 27.65 -0.95
N ASN A 181 4.45 28.23 -0.34
CA ASN A 181 4.52 29.67 -0.06
C ASN A 181 4.52 30.52 -1.34
N LYS A 182 5.00 29.95 -2.46
CA LYS A 182 4.92 30.53 -3.81
C LYS A 182 3.62 30.15 -4.55
N ASN A 183 2.61 29.64 -3.84
CA ASN A 183 1.32 29.19 -4.38
C ASN A 183 1.41 28.08 -5.44
N VAL A 184 2.46 27.25 -5.40
CA VAL A 184 2.61 26.12 -6.32
C VAL A 184 1.72 24.95 -5.86
N VAL A 185 0.93 24.42 -6.78
CA VAL A 185 0.10 23.22 -6.57
C VAL A 185 0.97 21.96 -6.73
N ILE A 186 1.52 21.47 -5.62
CA ILE A 186 2.51 20.37 -5.60
C ILE A 186 1.97 19.04 -6.15
N ARG A 187 0.67 18.77 -5.99
CA ARG A 187 0.02 17.54 -6.51
C ARG A 187 -0.55 17.70 -7.93
N SER A 188 -0.33 18.83 -8.60
CA SER A 188 -0.80 19.05 -9.96
C SER A 188 -0.14 18.10 -10.95
N LYS A 189 -0.92 17.47 -11.84
CA LYS A 189 -0.40 16.61 -12.92
C LYS A 189 0.58 17.33 -13.86
N LYS A 190 0.55 18.66 -13.89
CA LYS A 190 1.45 19.50 -14.71
C LYS A 190 2.79 19.77 -14.04
N THR A 191 2.88 19.61 -12.71
CA THR A 191 4.14 19.83 -11.98
C THR A 191 4.99 18.57 -12.07
N LYS A 192 6.19 18.74 -12.64
CA LYS A 192 7.21 17.70 -12.81
C LYS A 192 8.41 18.01 -11.92
N TYR A 193 9.06 16.97 -11.44
CA TYR A 193 10.15 17.06 -10.48
C TYR A 193 11.38 16.33 -10.99
N LYS A 194 12.55 16.94 -10.79
CA LYS A 194 13.84 16.27 -10.87
C LYS A 194 14.37 16.10 -9.46
N VAL A 195 14.60 14.86 -9.06
CA VAL A 195 15.04 14.48 -7.72
C VAL A 195 16.43 13.91 -7.83
N ARG A 196 17.39 14.46 -7.09
CA ARG A 196 18.68 13.81 -6.84
C ARG A 196 18.85 13.60 -5.36
N GLY A 197 19.23 12.42 -4.92
CA GLY A 197 19.45 12.18 -3.49
C GLY A 197 19.24 10.75 -3.05
N SER A 198 19.16 10.57 -1.73
CA SER A 198 18.97 9.26 -1.11
C SER A 198 17.60 8.65 -1.48
N LEU A 199 17.44 7.34 -1.25
CA LEU A 199 16.15 6.69 -1.38
C LEU A 199 15.12 7.25 -0.38
N LYS A 200 15.54 7.63 0.82
CA LYS A 200 14.65 8.21 1.85
C LYS A 200 14.18 9.62 1.47
N PHE A 201 15.04 10.39 0.82
CA PHE A 201 14.69 11.68 0.23
C PHE A 201 13.65 11.48 -0.87
N LEU A 202 13.93 10.58 -1.84
CA LEU A 202 12.99 10.23 -2.91
C LEU A 202 11.63 9.78 -2.36
N GLU A 203 11.60 8.90 -1.36
CA GLU A 203 10.38 8.44 -0.70
C GLU A 203 9.55 9.62 -0.16
N THR A 204 10.21 10.55 0.53
CA THR A 204 9.55 11.73 1.08
C THR A 204 8.99 12.63 -0.04
N VAL A 205 9.71 12.78 -1.15
CA VAL A 205 9.28 13.55 -2.33
C VAL A 205 8.06 12.95 -3.01
N VAL A 206 8.07 11.64 -3.27
CA VAL A 206 6.92 10.94 -3.87
C VAL A 206 5.71 11.02 -2.94
N LEU A 207 5.91 10.85 -1.63
CA LEU A 207 4.85 10.93 -0.63
C LEU A 207 4.16 12.30 -0.63
N ILE A 208 4.92 13.39 -0.61
CA ILE A 208 4.36 14.75 -0.56
C ILE A 208 3.77 15.18 -1.92
N SER A 209 4.55 15.13 -3.00
CA SER A 209 4.17 15.63 -4.34
C SER A 209 3.17 14.76 -5.09
N GLY A 210 3.16 13.48 -4.72
CA GLY A 210 2.48 12.46 -5.44
C GLY A 210 2.98 12.15 -6.86
N ALA A 211 4.17 12.65 -7.22
CA ALA A 211 4.78 12.43 -8.53
C ALA A 211 5.45 11.06 -8.61
N THR A 212 5.40 10.42 -9.78
CA THR A 212 6.01 9.11 -10.04
C THR A 212 6.71 9.07 -11.38
N ILE A 213 7.69 8.17 -11.54
CA ILE A 213 8.40 7.94 -12.81
C ILE A 213 7.42 7.53 -13.90
N HIS A 214 6.52 6.59 -13.60
CA HIS A 214 5.48 6.12 -14.54
C HIS A 214 4.56 7.25 -15.02
N SER A 215 4.24 8.24 -14.18
CA SER A 215 3.41 9.37 -14.59
C SER A 215 4.18 10.41 -15.44
N GLY A 216 5.48 10.22 -15.65
CA GLY A 216 6.36 11.20 -16.32
C GLY A 216 6.50 12.51 -15.54
N ARG A 217 6.16 12.50 -14.25
CA ARG A 217 6.24 13.67 -13.36
C ARG A 217 7.48 13.64 -12.47
N LEU A 218 8.26 12.58 -12.51
CA LEU A 218 9.44 12.44 -11.66
C LEU A 218 10.60 11.84 -12.46
N GLU A 219 11.71 12.55 -12.46
CA GLU A 219 13.04 12.06 -12.85
C GLU A 219 13.85 11.84 -11.57
N TYR A 220 14.57 10.72 -11.47
CA TYR A 220 15.36 10.39 -10.28
C TYR A 220 16.80 10.01 -10.65
N GLU A 221 17.74 10.51 -9.85
CA GLU A 221 19.15 10.17 -9.87
C GLU A 221 19.63 9.93 -8.43
N LEU A 222 20.35 8.84 -8.18
CA LEU A 222 20.93 8.57 -6.85
C LEU A 222 22.10 9.52 -6.61
N ASP A 223 22.06 10.29 -5.53
CA ASP A 223 23.11 11.25 -5.16
C ASP A 223 23.30 11.27 -3.63
N LYS A 224 24.50 11.63 -3.17
CA LYS A 224 24.80 11.81 -1.74
C LYS A 224 24.28 13.15 -1.20
N ASN A 225 24.06 14.13 -2.08
CA ASN A 225 23.53 15.44 -1.77
C ASN A 225 22.09 15.51 -2.29
N ASN A 226 21.15 15.75 -1.38
CA ASN A 226 19.75 15.86 -1.74
C ASN A 226 19.50 17.19 -2.49
N SER A 227 18.83 17.09 -3.63
CA SER A 227 18.33 18.23 -4.40
C SER A 227 17.00 17.90 -5.05
N LEU A 228 16.15 18.91 -5.13
CA LEU A 228 14.83 18.81 -5.73
C LEU A 228 14.55 20.06 -6.55
N GLU A 229 14.14 19.86 -7.80
CA GLU A 229 13.87 20.93 -8.75
C GLU A 229 12.51 20.70 -9.45
N ILE A 230 11.80 21.78 -9.78
CA ILE A 230 10.68 21.70 -10.71
C ILE A 230 11.23 21.71 -12.13
N ILE A 231 10.85 20.71 -12.93
CA ILE A 231 11.15 20.69 -14.36
C ILE A 231 10.18 21.66 -15.05
N PRO A 232 10.66 22.74 -15.69
CA PRO A 232 9.79 23.66 -16.40
C PRO A 232 9.07 22.95 -17.55
N PRO A 233 7.81 23.32 -17.86
CA PRO A 233 7.16 22.81 -19.05
C PRO A 233 7.98 23.22 -20.29
N PRO A 234 8.00 22.38 -21.35
CA PRO A 234 8.59 22.79 -22.62
C PRO A 234 7.95 24.10 -23.10
N PRO A 235 8.74 24.98 -23.76
CA PRO A 235 8.26 26.27 -24.28
C PRO A 235 7.14 26.12 -25.31
#